data_AF-A0A4U3B5G6-F1
#
_entry.id   AF-A0A4U3B5G6-F1
#
_cell.length_a   1.000
_cell.length_b   1.000
_cell.length_c   1.000
_cell.angle_alpha   90.00
_cell.angle_beta   90.00
_cell.angle_gamma   90.00
#
_symmetry.space_group_name_H-M   'P 1'
#
loop_
_entity.id
_entity.type
_entity.pdbx_description
1 polymer ?
#
loop_
_entity_poly.entity_id
_entity_poly.type
_entity_poly.pdbx_seq_one_letter_code
_entity_poly.pdbx_strand_id
1 'polypeptide(L)'
;MTDFQKQFFSRLHIEEKDKVSFEDLPNIMYVMAQTVPFENLNILENNFTKISKENLKEKILVNNRGGLCYELNPTMYYFLKD
;
A
#
# COMPACT_ATOMS: atom_id res chain seq x y z
N MET A 1 -8.99 -11.10 8.13
CA MET A 1 -8.55 -10.25 7.02
C MET A 1 -9.39 -8.97 6.96
N THR A 2 -8.76 -7.81 7.16
CA THR A 2 -9.44 -6.50 7.15
C THR A 2 -9.72 -6.04 5.72
N ASP A 3 -10.59 -5.03 5.56
CA ASP A 3 -10.79 -4.38 4.26
C ASP A 3 -9.48 -3.82 3.68
N PHE A 4 -8.60 -3.27 4.53
CA PHE A 4 -7.29 -2.77 4.09
C PHE A 4 -6.41 -3.88 3.51
N GLN A 5 -6.34 -5.04 4.17
CA GLN A 5 -5.57 -6.19 3.68
C GLN A 5 -6.10 -6.72 2.35
N LYS A 6 -7.44 -6.80 2.17
CA LYS A 6 -8.04 -7.21 0.90
C LYS A 6 -7.67 -6.27 -0.24
N GLN A 7 -7.79 -4.96 -0.01
CA GLN A 7 -7.39 -3.96 -1.00
C GLN A 7 -5.88 -4.01 -1.29
N PHE A 8 -5.06 -4.32 -0.29
CA PHE A 8 -3.61 -4.45 -0.47
C PHE A 8 -3.24 -5.66 -1.33
N PHE A 9 -3.82 -6.84 -1.06
CA PHE A 9 -3.60 -8.04 -1.89
C PHE A 9 -4.08 -7.82 -3.33
N SER A 10 -5.25 -7.21 -3.51
CA SER A 10 -5.79 -6.84 -4.82
C SER A 10 -4.85 -5.89 -5.58
N ARG A 11 -4.35 -4.84 -4.92
CA ARG A 11 -3.44 -3.85 -5.52
C ARG A 11 -2.11 -4.44 -5.97
N LEU A 12 -1.63 -5.47 -5.27
CA LEU A 12 -0.39 -6.20 -5.58
C LEU A 12 -0.60 -7.37 -6.56
N HIS A 13 -1.85 -7.70 -6.92
CA HIS A 13 -2.19 -8.84 -7.76
C HIS A 13 -1.66 -10.19 -7.22
N ILE A 14 -1.75 -10.38 -5.90
CA ILE A 14 -1.38 -11.63 -5.23
C ILE A 14 -2.60 -12.23 -4.53
N GLU A 15 -2.56 -13.55 -4.33
CA GLU A 15 -3.63 -14.28 -3.67
C GLU A 15 -3.82 -13.78 -2.23
N GLU A 16 -5.09 -13.62 -1.82
CA GLU A 16 -5.43 -13.27 -0.45
C GLU A 16 -4.94 -14.37 0.52
N LYS A 17 -4.34 -13.94 1.63
CA LYS A 17 -3.89 -14.84 2.70
C LYS A 17 -4.53 -14.47 4.02
N ASP A 18 -5.21 -15.43 4.65
CA ASP A 18 -5.77 -15.24 5.99
C ASP A 18 -4.70 -15.02 7.07
N LYS A 19 -3.51 -15.58 6.86
CA LYS A 19 -2.35 -15.42 7.74
C LYS A 19 -1.08 -15.18 6.90
N VAL A 20 -0.47 -14.01 7.10
CA VAL A 20 0.84 -13.67 6.53
C VAL A 20 1.93 -14.14 7.49
N SER A 21 2.89 -14.90 6.98
CA SER A 21 4.07 -15.36 7.73
C SER A 21 5.27 -14.44 7.50
N PHE A 22 6.33 -14.59 8.29
CA PHE A 22 7.55 -13.79 8.13
C PHE A 22 8.25 -14.12 6.80
N GLU A 23 8.15 -15.37 6.36
CA GLU A 23 8.71 -15.88 5.10
C GLU A 23 8.01 -15.31 3.86
N ASP A 24 6.78 -14.82 4.00
CA ASP A 24 6.04 -14.18 2.91
C ASP A 24 6.53 -12.75 2.62
N LEU A 25 7.13 -12.08 3.61
CA LEU A 25 7.44 -10.65 3.54
C LEU A 25 8.38 -10.27 2.39
N PRO A 26 9.47 -11.00 2.09
CA PRO A 26 10.35 -10.65 0.98
C PRO A 26 9.61 -10.63 -0.37
N ASN A 27 8.72 -11.59 -0.60
CA ASN A 27 7.94 -11.64 -1.83
C ASN A 27 6.88 -10.53 -1.88
N ILE A 28 6.17 -10.26 -0.77
CA ILE A 28 5.21 -9.16 -0.70
C ILE A 28 5.89 -7.81 -0.98
N MET A 29 7.06 -7.58 -0.40
CA MET A 29 7.86 -6.37 -0.65
C MET A 29 8.31 -6.27 -2.10
N TYR A 30 8.78 -7.38 -2.68
CA TYR A 30 9.16 -7.43 -4.09
C TYR A 30 7.98 -7.07 -5.02
N VAL A 31 6.81 -7.67 -4.80
CA VAL A 31 5.63 -7.40 -5.61
C VAL A 31 5.12 -5.97 -5.42
N MET A 32 5.18 -5.42 -4.20
CA MET A 32 4.86 -4.00 -3.98
C MET A 32 5.77 -3.10 -4.82
N ALA A 33 7.07 -3.39 -4.91
CA ALA A 33 8.00 -2.62 -5.74
C ALA A 33 7.71 -2.74 -7.25
N GLN A 34 7.15 -3.86 -7.71
CA GLN A 34 6.73 -4.04 -9.11
C GLN A 34 5.41 -3.34 -9.45
N THR A 35 4.56 -3.08 -8.45
CA THR A 35 3.16 -2.67 -8.66
C THR A 35 2.86 -1.25 -8.21
N VAL A 36 3.48 -0.77 -7.13
CA VAL A 36 3.22 0.54 -6.52
C VAL A 36 4.42 1.47 -6.79
N PRO A 37 4.27 2.49 -7.66
CA PRO A 37 5.39 3.35 -8.04
C PRO A 37 5.79 4.32 -6.91
N PHE A 38 7.06 4.72 -6.92
CA PHE A 38 7.54 5.88 -6.17
C PHE A 38 7.28 7.16 -6.97
N GLU A 39 6.46 8.07 -6.45
CA GLU A 39 6.04 9.29 -7.15
C GLU A 39 5.72 10.44 -6.20
N ASN A 40 5.74 11.66 -6.72
CA ASN A 40 5.48 12.90 -5.99
C ASN A 40 4.42 13.79 -6.66
N LEU A 41 3.55 13.23 -7.51
CA LEU A 41 2.61 14.00 -8.34
C LEU A 41 1.63 14.82 -7.47
N ASN A 42 1.20 14.30 -6.32
CA ASN A 42 0.31 15.05 -5.43
C ASN A 42 0.96 16.29 -4.79
N ILE A 43 2.29 16.32 -4.68
CA ILE A 43 3.02 17.52 -4.26
C ILE A 43 2.95 18.56 -5.38
N LEU A 44 3.18 18.13 -6.63
CA LEU A 44 3.16 19.01 -7.80
C LEU A 44 1.75 19.58 -8.06
N GLU A 45 0.72 18.77 -7.84
CA GLU A 45 -0.70 19.16 -7.96
C GLU A 45 -1.25 19.89 -6.72
N ASN A 46 -0.44 20.03 -5.65
CA ASN A 46 -0.85 20.62 -4.37
C ASN A 46 -2.15 20.01 -3.80
N ASN A 47 -2.34 18.71 -3.98
CA ASN A 47 -3.53 17.95 -3.55
C ASN A 47 -3.18 16.82 -2.56
N PHE A 48 -2.03 16.91 -1.88
CA PHE A 48 -1.65 15.96 -0.86
C PHE A 48 -2.61 16.00 0.34
N THR A 49 -2.89 14.83 0.89
CA THR A 49 -3.79 14.67 2.04
C THR A 49 -2.99 14.28 3.28
N LYS A 50 -3.62 14.38 4.46
CA LYS A 50 -3.02 13.92 5.72
C LYS A 50 -2.68 12.44 5.62
N ILE A 51 -1.51 12.04 6.11
CA ILE A 51 -1.13 10.63 6.22
C ILE A 51 -2.03 9.95 7.28
N SER A 52 -2.95 9.12 6.82
CA SER A 52 -3.83 8.27 7.64
C SER A 52 -4.11 6.96 6.91
N LYS A 53 -4.56 5.94 7.64
CA LYS A 53 -4.88 4.63 7.06
C LYS A 53 -5.94 4.74 5.95
N GLU A 54 -6.95 5.57 6.17
CA GLU A 54 -8.05 5.81 5.24
C GLU A 54 -7.55 6.50 3.96
N ASN A 55 -6.81 7.59 4.09
CA ASN A 55 -6.30 8.35 2.93
C ASN A 55 -5.28 7.54 2.12
N LEU A 56 -4.44 6.73 2.78
CA LEU A 56 -3.49 5.86 2.12
C LEU A 56 -4.18 4.70 1.39
N LYS A 57 -5.20 4.09 2.00
CA LYS A 57 -6.02 3.08 1.32
C LYS A 57 -6.63 3.66 0.05
N GLU A 58 -7.27 4.82 0.16
CA GLU A 58 -7.94 5.48 -0.96
C GLU A 58 -6.93 5.84 -2.07
N LYS A 59 -5.81 6.48 -1.72
CA LYS A 59 -4.80 6.88 -2.71
C LYS A 59 -4.11 5.67 -3.36
N ILE A 60 -3.46 4.84 -2.55
CA ILE A 60 -2.49 3.84 -3.02
C ILE A 60 -3.20 2.58 -3.53
N LEU A 61 -4.23 2.13 -2.81
CA LEU A 61 -4.87 0.83 -3.05
C LEU A 61 -6.07 0.94 -3.97
N VAL A 62 -6.97 1.90 -3.73
CA VAL A 62 -8.21 2.09 -4.52
C VAL A 62 -7.93 2.84 -5.82
N ASN A 63 -7.28 4.01 -5.74
CA ASN A 63 -6.99 4.85 -6.90
C ASN A 63 -5.71 4.44 -7.67
N ASN A 64 -5.08 3.32 -7.30
CA ASN A 64 -3.91 2.76 -7.95
C ASN A 64 -2.70 3.71 -8.09
N ARG A 65 -2.57 4.69 -7.18
CA ARG A 65 -1.46 5.65 -7.20
C ARG A 65 -0.23 5.14 -6.46
N GLY A 66 0.86 5.89 -6.59
CA GLY A 66 2.08 5.69 -5.82
C GLY A 66 2.22 6.70 -4.69
N GLY A 67 3.43 6.82 -4.15
CA GLY A 67 3.74 7.85 -3.19
C GLY A 67 5.21 7.93 -2.80
N LEU A 68 5.51 8.85 -1.89
CA LEU A 68 6.84 8.99 -1.30
C LEU A 68 7.01 8.06 -0.09
N CYS A 69 8.20 8.08 0.52
CA CYS A 69 8.55 7.19 1.62
C CYS A 69 7.59 7.27 2.83
N TYR A 70 7.04 8.45 3.10
CA TYR A 70 6.08 8.69 4.18
C TYR A 70 4.63 8.28 3.80
N GLU A 71 4.41 7.76 2.60
CA GLU A 71 3.14 7.18 2.17
C GLU A 71 3.29 5.66 1.99
N LEU A 72 4.33 5.23 1.28
CA LEU A 72 4.57 3.81 1.00
C LEU A 72 4.86 3.00 2.27
N ASN A 73 5.73 3.50 3.15
CA ASN A 73 6.07 2.77 4.37
C ASN A 73 4.90 2.71 5.36
N PRO A 74 4.11 3.78 5.59
CA PRO A 74 2.89 3.68 6.36
C PRO A 74 1.82 2.75 5.76
N THR A 75 1.69 2.70 4.43
CA THR A 75 0.80 1.72 3.78
C THR A 75 1.23 0.30 4.10
N MET A 76 2.52 -0.02 3.99
CA MET A 76 3.06 -1.33 4.39
C MET A 76 2.86 -1.58 5.89
N TYR A 77 3.10 -0.58 6.75
CA TYR A 77 2.86 -0.68 8.19
C TYR A 77 1.42 -1.08 8.52
N TYR A 78 0.43 -0.43 7.89
CA TYR A 78 -0.98 -0.75 8.14
C TYR A 78 -1.37 -2.14 7.63
N PHE A 79 -0.76 -2.61 6.53
CA PHE A 79 -0.93 -3.98 6.06
C PHE A 79 -0.37 -5.00 7.07
N LEU A 80 0.84 -4.76 7.61
CA LEU A 80 1.51 -5.67 8.56
C LEU A 80 0.90 -5.67 9.96
N LYS A 81 0.25 -4.57 10.36
CA LYS A 81 -0.39 -4.44 11.68
C LYS A 81 -1.72 -5.17 11.78
N ASP A 82 -2.45 -5.23 10.66
CA ASP A 82 -3.75 -5.88 10.54
C ASP A 82 -3.63 -7.41 10.48
#